data_AF-A0A523Z629-F1
#
_entry.id   AF-A0A523Z629-F1
#
_cell.length_a   1.000
_cell.length_b   1.000
_cell.length_c   1.000
_cell.angle_alpha   90.00
_cell.angle_beta   90.00
_cell.angle_gamma   90.00
#
_symmetry.space_group_name_H-M   'P 1'
#
loop_
_entity.id
_entity.type
_entity.pdbx_description
1 polymer ?
#
loop_
_entity_poly.entity_id
_entity_poly.type
_entity_poly.pdbx_seq_one_letter_code
_entity_poly.pdbx_strand_id
1 'polypeptide(L)'
;MEDLLMRLNRGEILVSDGAMGTMLMERGLEVGEPPESFNFARLKVLSEIATLYLDAGADIIQTNTFGASPLKLSFYSLEDKTEEINRNAVLAVRKVVGECAYISGSCGPSGKLLEPYGDTSDSEMYNSFERQMKALISADVDIICIETMTDLREATIAVKAAKTVSSSTPVIATMTFDPTPRGFYTVMGVNIEEAAGGLESEGADIIGSNCGNGIENMIKIAKEFREFSSLPIVIQSNAGIPEIRENTSVYPETPLFMAEKAKELVNVGVSIIGGCCGTTPEHIRAIRKVVDSVN
;
A
#
# COMPACT_ATOMS: atom_id res chain seq x y z
N MET A 1 -3.64 -19.03 9.14
CA MET A 1 -2.32 -18.42 9.44
C MET A 1 -2.27 -17.94 10.90
N GLU A 2 -1.08 -17.67 11.46
CA GLU A 2 -1.00 -16.94 12.74
C GLU A 2 -1.47 -15.48 12.57
N ASP A 3 -1.97 -14.85 13.64
CA ASP A 3 -2.38 -13.44 13.62
C ASP A 3 -1.20 -12.50 13.29
N LEU A 4 -1.43 -11.58 12.34
CA LEU A 4 -0.40 -10.66 11.84
C LEU A 4 0.16 -9.78 12.97
N LEU A 5 -0.70 -9.14 13.75
CA LEU A 5 -0.27 -8.19 14.78
C LEU A 5 0.49 -8.91 15.90
N MET A 6 0.12 -10.15 16.22
CA MET A 6 0.91 -10.98 17.13
C MET A 6 2.33 -11.24 16.64
N ARG A 7 2.52 -11.52 15.34
CA ARG A 7 3.86 -11.69 14.74
C ARG A 7 4.68 -10.40 14.85
N LEU A 8 4.11 -9.28 14.43
CA LEU A 8 4.78 -7.97 14.47
C LEU A 8 5.13 -7.55 15.91
N ASN A 9 4.24 -7.78 16.88
CA ASN A 9 4.47 -7.44 18.29
C ASN A 9 5.58 -8.28 18.94
N ARG A 10 5.92 -9.45 18.39
CA ARG A 10 7.10 -10.23 18.82
C ARG A 10 8.40 -9.74 18.18
N GLY A 11 8.35 -8.72 17.33
CA GLY A 11 9.49 -8.18 16.61
C GLY A 11 9.82 -8.93 15.32
N GLU A 12 8.90 -9.76 14.80
CA GLU A 12 9.10 -10.39 13.50
C GLU A 12 9.01 -9.34 12.39
N ILE A 13 9.96 -9.37 11.46
CA ILE A 13 9.97 -8.51 10.28
C ILE A 13 9.38 -9.28 9.12
N LEU A 14 8.35 -8.70 8.48
CA LEU A 14 7.64 -9.27 7.34
C LEU A 14 7.98 -8.56 6.04
N VAL A 15 7.83 -9.27 4.93
CA VAL A 15 8.05 -8.73 3.59
C VAL A 15 6.71 -8.56 2.88
N SER A 16 6.36 -7.34 2.47
CA SER A 16 5.24 -7.15 1.52
C SER A 16 5.72 -7.25 0.07
N ASP A 17 4.78 -7.41 -0.84
CA ASP A 17 5.04 -7.48 -2.28
C ASP A 17 5.53 -6.15 -2.88
N GLY A 18 5.63 -6.13 -4.21
CA GLY A 18 6.10 -4.97 -4.99
C GLY A 18 4.99 -4.32 -5.79
N ALA A 19 5.36 -3.59 -6.85
CA ALA A 19 4.41 -2.86 -7.68
C ALA A 19 3.34 -3.76 -8.33
N MET A 20 2.06 -3.47 -8.09
CA MET A 20 0.95 -4.01 -8.88
C MET A 20 0.86 -3.30 -10.25
N GLY A 21 0.84 -1.96 -10.25
CA GLY A 21 0.66 -1.15 -11.46
C GLY A 21 1.73 -1.41 -12.53
N THR A 22 3.01 -1.48 -12.15
CA THR A 22 4.11 -1.83 -13.08
C THR A 22 3.90 -3.20 -13.73
N MET A 23 3.53 -4.20 -12.93
CA MET A 23 3.33 -5.57 -13.39
C MET A 23 2.12 -5.71 -14.32
N LEU A 24 1.10 -4.85 -14.14
CA LEU A 24 -0.06 -4.75 -15.03
C LEU A 24 0.29 -4.07 -16.35
N MET A 25 1.10 -3.00 -16.34
CA MET A 25 1.60 -2.35 -17.56
C MET A 25 2.37 -3.33 -18.44
N GLU A 26 3.26 -4.15 -17.86
CA GLU A 26 3.98 -5.21 -18.56
C GLU A 26 3.06 -6.31 -19.15
N ARG A 27 1.82 -6.38 -18.65
CA ARG A 27 0.79 -7.35 -19.08
C ARG A 27 -0.35 -6.72 -19.87
N GLY A 28 -0.10 -5.53 -20.43
CA GLY A 28 -0.99 -4.89 -21.40
C GLY A 28 -2.08 -4.03 -20.77
N LEU A 29 -1.84 -3.43 -19.59
CA LEU A 29 -2.64 -2.30 -19.13
C LEU A 29 -2.38 -1.10 -20.05
N GLU A 30 -3.42 -0.58 -20.67
CA GLU A 30 -3.32 0.54 -21.61
C GLU A 30 -3.35 1.90 -20.89
N VAL A 31 -2.78 2.92 -21.53
CA VAL A 31 -2.82 4.30 -20.99
C VAL A 31 -4.26 4.78 -20.90
N GLY A 32 -4.68 5.20 -19.71
CA GLY A 32 -6.04 5.67 -19.44
C GLY A 32 -7.03 4.57 -19.06
N GLU A 33 -6.62 3.30 -19.13
CA GLU A 33 -7.39 2.19 -18.58
C GLU A 33 -7.21 2.13 -17.05
N PRO A 34 -8.28 1.99 -16.25
CA PRO A 34 -8.14 1.78 -14.82
C PRO A 34 -7.54 0.39 -14.54
N PRO A 35 -6.49 0.27 -13.69
CA PRO A 35 -5.94 -1.02 -13.28
C PRO A 35 -7.01 -2.01 -12.81
N GLU A 36 -8.03 -1.52 -12.10
CA GLU A 36 -9.14 -2.29 -11.55
C GLU A 36 -9.98 -3.00 -12.61
N SER A 37 -9.93 -2.58 -13.89
CA SER A 37 -10.59 -3.27 -15.00
C SER A 37 -10.13 -4.73 -15.16
N PHE A 38 -8.89 -5.05 -14.74
CA PHE A 38 -8.37 -6.42 -14.75
C PHE A 38 -9.17 -7.35 -13.83
N ASN A 39 -9.88 -6.80 -12.84
CA ASN A 39 -10.69 -7.56 -11.88
C ASN A 39 -11.98 -8.14 -12.48
N PHE A 40 -12.28 -7.88 -13.75
CA PHE A 40 -13.36 -8.54 -14.47
C PHE A 40 -12.83 -9.61 -15.44
N ALA A 41 -12.05 -9.16 -16.42
CA ALA A 41 -11.76 -9.96 -17.61
C ALA A 41 -10.39 -10.66 -17.55
N ARG A 42 -9.48 -10.21 -16.67
CA ARG A 42 -8.07 -10.62 -16.68
C ARG A 42 -7.61 -11.16 -15.32
N LEU A 43 -8.49 -11.82 -14.57
CA LEU A 43 -8.18 -12.38 -13.24
C LEU A 43 -6.97 -13.32 -13.21
N LYS A 44 -6.71 -14.04 -14.32
CA LYS A 44 -5.52 -14.89 -14.45
C LYS A 44 -4.21 -14.09 -14.32
N VAL A 45 -4.18 -12.85 -14.84
CA VAL A 45 -3.03 -11.94 -14.70
C VAL A 45 -2.79 -11.62 -13.23
N LEU A 46 -3.85 -11.33 -12.47
CA LEU A 46 -3.73 -11.02 -11.04
C LEU A 46 -3.20 -12.21 -10.25
N SER A 47 -3.73 -13.42 -10.50
CA SER A 47 -3.21 -14.64 -9.90
C SER A 47 -1.74 -14.90 -10.28
N GLU A 48 -1.34 -14.61 -11.51
CA GLU A 48 0.05 -14.74 -11.94
C GLU A 48 0.97 -13.77 -11.18
N ILE A 49 0.59 -12.49 -11.06
CA ILE A 49 1.35 -11.48 -10.31
C ILE A 49 1.46 -11.89 -8.84
N ALA A 50 0.37 -12.32 -8.22
CA ALA A 50 0.38 -12.83 -6.85
C ALA A 50 1.31 -14.04 -6.70
N THR A 51 1.33 -14.96 -7.68
CA THR A 51 2.24 -16.12 -7.67
C THR A 51 3.70 -15.67 -7.71
N LEU A 52 4.02 -14.70 -8.56
CA LEU A 52 5.38 -14.19 -8.71
C LEU A 52 5.92 -13.55 -7.42
N TYR A 53 5.08 -12.79 -6.71
CA TYR A 53 5.47 -12.20 -5.43
C TYR A 53 5.50 -13.21 -4.28
N LEU A 54 4.58 -14.18 -4.27
CA LEU A 54 4.62 -15.30 -3.34
C LEU A 54 5.93 -16.11 -3.50
N ASP A 55 6.28 -16.45 -4.73
CA ASP A 55 7.53 -17.16 -5.08
C ASP A 55 8.79 -16.31 -4.82
N ALA A 56 8.65 -14.99 -4.75
CA ALA A 56 9.72 -14.09 -4.32
C ALA A 56 9.91 -14.05 -2.78
N GLY A 57 8.96 -14.61 -2.03
CA GLY A 57 9.00 -14.69 -0.57
C GLY A 57 8.27 -13.54 0.13
N ALA A 58 7.26 -12.94 -0.51
CA ALA A 58 6.37 -12.00 0.16
C ALA A 58 5.47 -12.72 1.19
N ASP A 59 5.43 -12.21 2.42
CA ASP A 59 4.51 -12.59 3.49
C ASP A 59 3.14 -11.94 3.32
N ILE A 60 3.07 -10.80 2.63
CA ILE A 60 1.85 -10.00 2.41
C ILE A 60 1.73 -9.70 0.91
N ILE A 61 0.58 -10.01 0.31
CA ILE A 61 0.30 -9.77 -1.11
C ILE A 61 -0.91 -8.85 -1.25
N GLN A 62 -0.74 -7.76 -2.01
CA GLN A 62 -1.78 -6.77 -2.21
C GLN A 62 -2.77 -7.16 -3.31
N THR A 63 -4.02 -6.82 -3.12
CA THR A 63 -5.06 -6.90 -4.16
C THR A 63 -4.94 -5.75 -5.15
N ASN A 64 -5.36 -5.97 -6.39
CA ASN A 64 -5.48 -4.91 -7.40
C ASN A 64 -6.72 -4.04 -7.14
N THR A 65 -6.75 -3.30 -6.03
CA THR A 65 -7.93 -2.53 -5.59
C THR A 65 -7.60 -1.11 -5.15
N PHE A 66 -6.39 -0.63 -5.44
CA PHE A 66 -5.93 0.71 -5.08
C PHE A 66 -6.96 1.80 -5.42
N GLY A 67 -7.51 1.82 -6.63
CA GLY A 67 -8.51 2.77 -7.06
C GLY A 67 -9.95 2.29 -6.99
N ALA A 68 -10.26 1.26 -6.20
CA ALA A 68 -11.55 0.58 -6.22
C ALA A 68 -12.61 1.16 -5.24
N SER A 69 -12.48 2.44 -4.85
CA SER A 69 -13.52 3.16 -4.12
C SER A 69 -14.53 3.80 -5.09
N PRO A 70 -15.82 3.96 -4.72
CA PRO A 70 -16.84 4.58 -5.58
C PRO A 70 -16.42 5.92 -6.16
N LEU A 71 -15.86 6.83 -5.34
CA LEU A 71 -15.40 8.14 -5.82
C LEU A 71 -14.31 8.02 -6.87
N LYS A 72 -13.35 7.10 -6.68
CA LYS A 72 -12.27 6.89 -7.65
C LYS A 72 -12.76 6.19 -8.92
N LEU A 73 -13.64 5.20 -8.78
CA LEU A 73 -14.23 4.47 -9.90
C LEU A 73 -15.18 5.35 -10.74
N SER A 74 -15.74 6.41 -10.16
CA SER A 74 -16.60 7.36 -10.88
C SER A 74 -15.89 8.08 -12.02
N PHE A 75 -14.56 8.26 -11.94
CA PHE A 75 -13.75 8.79 -13.05
C PHE A 75 -13.78 7.89 -14.30
N TYR A 76 -14.23 6.64 -14.15
CA TYR A 76 -14.32 5.62 -15.20
C TYR A 76 -15.74 5.08 -15.39
N SER A 77 -16.75 5.66 -14.72
CA SER A 77 -18.13 5.15 -14.71
C SER A 77 -18.26 3.70 -14.23
N LEU A 78 -17.47 3.32 -13.23
CA LEU A 78 -17.42 1.97 -12.65
C LEU A 78 -17.88 1.91 -11.18
N GLU A 79 -18.41 3.00 -10.63
CA GLU A 79 -18.81 3.11 -9.22
C GLU A 79 -19.86 2.07 -8.80
N ASP A 80 -20.76 1.67 -9.69
CA ASP A 80 -21.76 0.61 -9.46
C ASP A 80 -21.14 -0.79 -9.40
N LYS A 81 -19.88 -0.93 -9.80
CA LYS A 81 -19.13 -2.19 -9.79
C LYS A 81 -18.18 -2.36 -8.61
N THR A 82 -18.21 -1.42 -7.65
CA THR A 82 -17.33 -1.40 -6.48
C THR A 82 -17.21 -2.79 -5.80
N GLU A 83 -18.34 -3.41 -5.45
CA GLU A 83 -18.35 -4.70 -4.76
C GLU A 83 -17.77 -5.84 -5.62
N GLU A 84 -18.13 -5.86 -6.90
CA GLU A 84 -17.67 -6.88 -7.85
C GLU A 84 -16.16 -6.80 -8.06
N ILE A 85 -15.62 -5.59 -8.29
CA ILE A 85 -14.20 -5.32 -8.49
C ILE A 85 -13.38 -5.77 -7.28
N ASN A 86 -13.76 -5.31 -6.09
CA ASN A 86 -13.01 -5.60 -4.86
C ASN A 86 -13.05 -7.10 -4.56
N ARG A 87 -14.23 -7.73 -4.59
CA ARG A 87 -14.37 -9.16 -4.32
C ARG A 87 -13.55 -10.02 -5.28
N ASN A 88 -13.60 -9.71 -6.58
CA ASN A 88 -12.89 -10.50 -7.58
C ASN A 88 -11.37 -10.41 -7.41
N ALA A 89 -10.84 -9.25 -7.03
CA ALA A 89 -9.41 -9.09 -6.75
C ALA A 89 -8.96 -9.95 -5.56
N VAL A 90 -9.72 -9.95 -4.46
CA VAL A 90 -9.44 -10.77 -3.27
C VAL A 90 -9.45 -12.26 -3.63
N LEU A 91 -10.48 -12.71 -4.36
CA LEU A 91 -10.59 -14.11 -4.79
C LEU A 91 -9.43 -14.54 -5.71
N ALA A 92 -8.95 -13.64 -6.58
CA ALA A 92 -7.83 -13.92 -7.48
C ALA A 92 -6.51 -14.14 -6.72
N VAL A 93 -6.27 -13.37 -5.66
CA VAL A 93 -5.10 -13.54 -4.79
C VAL A 93 -5.28 -14.77 -3.90
N ARG A 94 -6.45 -14.95 -3.25
CA ARG A 94 -6.75 -16.08 -2.35
C ARG A 94 -6.56 -17.43 -3.02
N LYS A 95 -6.93 -17.54 -4.30
CA LYS A 95 -6.73 -18.76 -5.10
C LYS A 95 -5.27 -19.22 -5.15
N VAL A 96 -4.33 -18.29 -5.03
CA VAL A 96 -2.89 -18.54 -5.16
C VAL A 96 -2.22 -18.66 -3.81
N VAL A 97 -2.47 -17.70 -2.91
CA VAL A 97 -1.75 -17.62 -1.64
C VAL A 97 -2.20 -18.66 -0.63
N GLY A 98 -3.45 -19.12 -0.69
CA GLY A 98 -4.01 -20.04 0.29
C GLY A 98 -3.78 -19.53 1.72
N GLU A 99 -2.97 -20.29 2.48
CA GLU A 99 -2.55 -20.01 3.85
C GLU A 99 -1.04 -19.66 3.97
N CYS A 100 -0.37 -19.36 2.85
CA CYS A 100 1.07 -19.11 2.80
C CYS A 100 1.45 -17.64 2.96
N ALA A 101 0.54 -16.71 2.64
CA ALA A 101 0.73 -15.26 2.79
C ALA A 101 -0.60 -14.58 3.12
N TYR A 102 -0.53 -13.40 3.76
CA TYR A 102 -1.70 -12.57 4.04
C TYR A 102 -2.14 -11.81 2.79
N ILE A 103 -3.45 -11.67 2.61
CA ILE A 103 -4.04 -10.83 1.57
C ILE A 103 -4.32 -9.44 2.13
N SER A 104 -3.70 -8.45 1.52
CA SER A 104 -3.87 -7.04 1.87
C SER A 104 -4.78 -6.34 0.86
N GLY A 105 -5.95 -5.93 1.31
CA GLY A 105 -6.90 -5.11 0.57
C GLY A 105 -6.36 -3.71 0.36
N SER A 106 -5.82 -3.43 -0.83
CA SER A 106 -5.30 -2.10 -1.19
C SER A 106 -6.44 -1.08 -1.34
N CYS A 107 -6.28 0.10 -0.76
CA CYS A 107 -7.18 1.25 -0.87
C CYS A 107 -6.37 2.55 -0.94
N GLY A 108 -6.29 3.15 -2.12
CA GLY A 108 -5.64 4.44 -2.37
C GLY A 108 -6.58 5.63 -2.15
N PRO A 109 -6.09 6.86 -2.41
CA PRO A 109 -6.90 8.06 -2.32
C PRO A 109 -8.04 8.07 -3.34
N SER A 110 -9.15 8.72 -2.96
CA SER A 110 -10.35 8.85 -3.80
C SER A 110 -10.09 9.60 -5.11
N GLY A 111 -9.03 10.43 -5.15
CA GLY A 111 -8.75 11.36 -6.25
C GLY A 111 -9.64 12.61 -6.24
N LYS A 112 -10.47 12.79 -5.20
CA LYS A 112 -11.28 13.98 -4.94
C LYS A 112 -10.65 14.81 -3.82
N LEU A 113 -10.97 16.09 -3.76
CA LEU A 113 -10.53 16.99 -2.69
C LEU A 113 -11.68 17.25 -1.73
N LEU A 114 -11.40 17.21 -0.42
CA LEU A 114 -12.35 17.56 0.62
C LEU A 114 -12.63 19.07 0.64
N GLU A 115 -13.84 19.45 1.06
CA GLU A 115 -14.15 20.85 1.38
C GLU A 115 -13.19 21.41 2.46
N PRO A 116 -12.71 22.67 2.35
CA PRO A 116 -13.10 23.69 1.37
C PRO A 116 -12.24 23.71 0.09
N TYR A 117 -11.26 22.80 -0.06
CA TYR A 117 -10.36 22.79 -1.23
C TYR A 117 -10.98 22.12 -2.46
N GLY A 118 -11.96 21.23 -2.25
CA GLY A 118 -12.81 20.66 -3.29
C GLY A 118 -14.29 20.74 -2.94
N ASP A 119 -15.06 19.82 -3.52
CA ASP A 119 -16.52 19.75 -3.45
C ASP A 119 -17.04 18.49 -2.73
N THR A 120 -16.14 17.66 -2.21
CA THR A 120 -16.50 16.41 -1.53
C THR A 120 -16.60 16.63 -0.02
N SER A 121 -17.74 16.27 0.56
CA SER A 121 -17.95 16.33 2.00
C SER A 121 -17.33 15.15 2.73
N ASP A 122 -17.09 15.29 4.05
CA ASP A 122 -16.57 14.19 4.88
C ASP A 122 -17.47 12.95 4.86
N SER A 123 -18.79 13.14 4.81
CA SER A 123 -19.74 12.05 4.79
C SER A 123 -19.72 11.30 3.45
N GLU A 124 -19.57 12.01 2.34
CA GLU A 124 -19.42 11.41 1.02
C GLU A 124 -18.11 10.62 0.91
N MET A 125 -17.01 11.20 1.38
CA MET A 125 -15.70 10.54 1.46
C MET A 125 -15.77 9.27 2.31
N TYR A 126 -16.35 9.37 3.52
CA TYR A 126 -16.54 8.24 4.43
C TYR A 126 -17.36 7.14 3.78
N ASN A 127 -18.51 7.47 3.18
CA ASN A 127 -19.40 6.50 2.54
C ASN A 127 -18.71 5.77 1.37
N SER A 128 -17.87 6.48 0.62
CA SER A 128 -17.06 5.89 -0.46
C SER A 128 -16.10 4.84 0.08
N PHE A 129 -15.27 5.19 1.07
CA PHE A 129 -14.33 4.25 1.66
C PHE A 129 -15.06 3.11 2.38
N GLU A 130 -16.09 3.38 3.17
CA GLU A 130 -16.87 2.36 3.88
C GLU A 130 -17.41 1.29 2.93
N ARG A 131 -17.91 1.69 1.75
CA ARG A 131 -18.40 0.75 0.74
C ARG A 131 -17.29 -0.15 0.19
N GLN A 132 -16.10 0.39 -0.06
CA GLN A 132 -14.95 -0.42 -0.45
C GLN A 132 -14.52 -1.38 0.66
N MET A 133 -14.40 -0.89 1.90
CA MET A 133 -13.98 -1.72 3.05
C MET A 133 -14.95 -2.87 3.29
N LYS A 134 -16.27 -2.63 3.21
CA LYS A 134 -17.30 -3.68 3.27
C LYS A 134 -17.07 -4.75 2.21
N ALA A 135 -16.80 -4.35 0.97
CA ALA A 135 -16.56 -5.31 -0.12
C ALA A 135 -15.31 -6.16 0.14
N LEU A 136 -14.18 -5.54 0.51
CA LEU A 136 -12.93 -6.23 0.81
C LEU A 136 -13.08 -7.18 2.01
N ILE A 137 -13.61 -6.70 3.13
CA ILE A 137 -13.78 -7.49 4.36
C ILE A 137 -14.77 -8.64 4.14
N SER A 138 -15.88 -8.42 3.42
CA SER A 138 -16.83 -9.49 3.10
C SER A 138 -16.25 -10.56 2.17
N ALA A 139 -15.19 -10.23 1.44
CA ALA A 139 -14.45 -11.15 0.58
C ALA A 139 -13.29 -11.86 1.32
N ASP A 140 -13.18 -11.67 2.64
CA ASP A 140 -12.21 -12.32 3.52
C ASP A 140 -10.76 -11.89 3.26
N VAL A 141 -10.50 -10.58 3.23
CA VAL A 141 -9.13 -10.04 3.32
C VAL A 141 -8.57 -10.18 4.73
N ASP A 142 -7.26 -10.40 4.82
CA ASP A 142 -6.57 -10.51 6.09
C ASP A 142 -6.21 -9.13 6.67
N ILE A 143 -6.00 -8.14 5.79
CA ILE A 143 -5.51 -6.80 6.13
C ILE A 143 -6.20 -5.78 5.23
N ILE A 144 -6.48 -4.57 5.74
CA ILE A 144 -6.77 -3.40 4.92
C ILE A 144 -5.54 -2.50 4.87
N CYS A 145 -5.11 -2.10 3.68
CA CYS A 145 -4.01 -1.17 3.47
C CYS A 145 -4.52 0.10 2.81
N ILE A 146 -4.67 1.16 3.61
CA ILE A 146 -4.98 2.51 3.14
C ILE A 146 -3.65 3.15 2.78
N GLU A 147 -3.40 3.39 1.51
CA GLU A 147 -2.05 3.69 1.04
C GLU A 147 -1.94 4.91 0.11
N THR A 148 -0.73 5.47 0.06
CA THR A 148 -0.39 6.63 -0.79
C THR A 148 -1.29 7.84 -0.52
N MET A 149 -1.70 8.03 0.73
CA MET A 149 -2.50 9.19 1.11
C MET A 149 -1.63 10.44 1.15
N THR A 150 -2.17 11.57 0.69
CA THR A 150 -1.50 12.87 0.72
C THR A 150 -2.18 13.87 1.64
N ASP A 151 -3.49 13.72 1.85
CA ASP A 151 -4.29 14.52 2.78
C ASP A 151 -4.55 13.68 4.05
N LEU A 152 -4.12 14.19 5.20
CA LEU A 152 -4.31 13.49 6.48
C LEU A 152 -5.79 13.35 6.84
N ARG A 153 -6.63 14.31 6.48
CA ARG A 153 -8.07 14.24 6.77
C ARG A 153 -8.76 13.17 5.93
N GLU A 154 -8.36 13.01 4.67
CA GLU A 154 -8.85 11.91 3.84
C GLU A 154 -8.40 10.56 4.40
N ALA A 155 -7.13 10.45 4.81
CA ALA A 155 -6.58 9.24 5.40
C ALA A 155 -7.29 8.83 6.69
N THR A 156 -7.53 9.78 7.61
CA THR A 156 -8.24 9.53 8.88
C THR A 156 -9.68 9.08 8.65
N ILE A 157 -10.38 9.68 7.67
CA ILE A 157 -11.72 9.23 7.27
C ILE A 157 -11.70 7.78 6.76
N ALA A 158 -10.71 7.41 5.93
CA ALA A 158 -10.57 6.05 5.43
C ALA A 158 -10.27 5.04 6.55
N VAL A 159 -9.36 5.38 7.49
CA VAL A 159 -9.03 4.52 8.64
C VAL A 159 -10.26 4.30 9.50
N LYS A 160 -10.98 5.37 9.82
CA LYS A 160 -12.23 5.31 10.57
C LYS A 160 -13.27 4.43 9.89
N ALA A 161 -13.41 4.53 8.56
CA ALA A 161 -14.32 3.68 7.80
C ALA A 161 -13.93 2.20 7.92
N ALA A 162 -12.65 1.86 7.76
CA ALA A 162 -12.17 0.49 7.91
C ALA A 162 -12.44 -0.08 9.32
N LYS A 163 -12.06 0.66 10.38
CA LYS A 163 -12.26 0.23 11.77
C LYS A 163 -13.73 0.16 12.18
N THR A 164 -14.60 0.96 11.55
CA THR A 164 -16.06 0.89 11.77
C THR A 164 -16.67 -0.34 11.13
N VAL A 165 -16.21 -0.72 9.93
CA VAL A 165 -16.69 -1.94 9.24
C VAL A 165 -16.22 -3.20 9.96
N SER A 166 -14.97 -3.22 10.43
CA SER A 166 -14.42 -4.32 11.22
C SER A 166 -13.40 -3.79 12.22
N SER A 167 -13.67 -3.96 13.50
CA SER A 167 -12.72 -3.59 14.56
C SER A 167 -11.56 -4.59 14.69
N SER A 168 -11.73 -5.81 14.17
CA SER A 168 -10.76 -6.90 14.28
C SER A 168 -9.82 -7.02 13.08
N THR A 169 -10.20 -6.49 11.92
CA THR A 169 -9.32 -6.54 10.73
C THR A 169 -8.19 -5.51 10.91
N PRO A 170 -6.91 -5.91 10.86
CA PRO A 170 -5.79 -4.98 10.95
C PRO A 170 -5.83 -3.93 9.83
N VAL A 171 -5.53 -2.68 10.19
CA VAL A 171 -5.45 -1.56 9.26
C VAL A 171 -4.01 -1.03 9.19
N ILE A 172 -3.42 -1.12 8.00
CA ILE A 172 -2.21 -0.38 7.62
C ILE A 172 -2.65 0.96 7.06
N ALA A 173 -2.01 2.05 7.48
CA ALA A 173 -2.22 3.38 6.92
C ALA A 173 -0.88 4.04 6.53
N THR A 174 -0.72 4.39 5.26
CA THR A 174 0.49 5.04 4.78
C THR A 174 0.22 6.39 4.11
N MET A 175 1.18 7.29 4.26
CA MET A 175 1.20 8.56 3.55
C MET A 175 2.47 8.69 2.70
N THR A 176 2.41 9.48 1.63
CA THR A 176 3.56 9.78 0.77
C THR A 176 4.06 11.20 1.02
N PHE A 177 5.39 11.34 1.12
CA PHE A 177 6.05 12.60 1.48
C PHE A 177 7.10 12.96 0.45
N ASP A 178 7.30 14.25 0.19
CA ASP A 178 8.38 14.77 -0.63
C ASP A 178 9.45 15.43 0.25
N PRO A 179 10.75 15.29 -0.11
CA PRO A 179 11.81 15.99 0.59
C PRO A 179 11.74 17.49 0.31
N THR A 180 11.78 18.30 1.36
CA THR A 180 11.85 19.76 1.29
C THR A 180 13.06 20.27 2.10
N PRO A 181 13.46 21.55 1.94
CA PRO A 181 14.48 22.14 2.81
C PRO A 181 14.15 22.12 4.31
N ARG A 182 12.88 21.92 4.69
CA ARG A 182 12.40 21.89 6.07
C ARG A 182 12.18 20.47 6.62
N GLY A 183 12.38 19.43 5.83
CA GLY A 183 12.03 18.05 6.17
C GLY A 183 11.07 17.43 5.16
N PHE A 184 10.43 16.33 5.54
CA PHE A 184 9.50 15.60 4.68
C PHE A 184 8.06 16.07 4.91
N TYR A 185 7.38 16.39 3.81
CA TYR A 185 6.00 16.85 3.84
C TYR A 185 5.20 16.20 2.73
N THR A 186 3.94 15.89 2.97
CA THR A 186 3.01 15.56 1.89
C THR A 186 2.78 16.80 1.01
N VAL A 187 2.23 16.62 -0.20
CA VAL A 187 1.84 17.76 -1.05
C VAL A 187 0.81 18.69 -0.40
N MET A 188 0.07 18.19 0.60
CA MET A 188 -0.89 18.98 1.40
C MET A 188 -0.23 19.68 2.59
N GLY A 189 1.09 19.56 2.74
CA GLY A 189 1.86 20.24 3.78
C GLY A 189 1.86 19.54 5.14
N VAL A 190 1.46 18.27 5.21
CA VAL A 190 1.45 17.46 6.43
C VAL A 190 2.85 16.89 6.68
N ASN A 191 3.39 17.07 7.88
CA ASN A 191 4.67 16.45 8.26
C ASN A 191 4.49 15.04 8.87
N ILE A 192 5.59 14.33 9.13
CA ILE A 192 5.55 12.94 9.60
C ILE A 192 4.98 12.80 11.02
N GLU A 193 5.24 13.76 11.92
CA GLU A 193 4.68 13.77 13.29
C GLU A 193 3.14 13.91 13.25
N GLU A 194 2.64 14.86 12.46
CA GLU A 194 1.20 15.07 12.25
C GLU A 194 0.54 13.82 11.66
N ALA A 195 1.18 13.21 10.66
CA ALA A 195 0.71 11.99 10.03
C ALA A 195 0.65 10.82 11.01
N ALA A 196 1.73 10.57 11.75
CA ALA A 196 1.80 9.47 12.71
C ALA A 196 0.71 9.59 13.79
N GLY A 197 0.60 10.78 14.41
CA GLY A 197 -0.39 11.04 15.44
C GLY A 197 -1.83 10.95 14.92
N GLY A 198 -2.10 11.52 13.74
CA GLY A 198 -3.42 11.49 13.12
C GLY A 198 -3.89 10.07 12.79
N LEU A 199 -3.06 9.27 12.11
CA LEU A 199 -3.40 7.90 11.74
C LEU A 199 -3.58 6.99 12.97
N GLU A 200 -2.68 7.10 13.95
CA GLU A 200 -2.76 6.34 15.21
C GLU A 200 -4.03 6.69 15.99
N SER A 201 -4.39 7.98 16.05
CA SER A 201 -5.59 8.43 16.79
C SER A 201 -6.92 7.89 16.24
N GLU A 202 -6.98 7.59 14.94
CA GLU A 202 -8.16 6.96 14.33
C GLU A 202 -8.15 5.42 14.38
N GLY A 203 -7.08 4.84 14.95
CA GLY A 203 -6.99 3.41 15.23
C GLY A 203 -6.34 2.60 14.12
N ALA A 204 -5.44 3.18 13.31
CA ALA A 204 -4.53 2.40 12.48
C ALA A 204 -3.67 1.49 13.37
N ASP A 205 -3.50 0.24 12.97
CA ASP A 205 -2.71 -0.74 13.72
C ASP A 205 -1.23 -0.72 13.31
N ILE A 206 -0.95 -0.26 12.08
CA ILE A 206 0.37 -0.16 11.46
C ILE A 206 0.40 1.15 10.66
N ILE A 207 1.47 1.93 10.77
CA ILE A 207 1.62 3.20 10.05
C ILE A 207 2.91 3.25 9.23
N GLY A 208 3.00 4.16 8.27
CA GLY A 208 4.28 4.43 7.62
C GLY A 208 4.15 5.13 6.28
N SER A 209 4.98 4.71 5.33
CA SER A 209 5.07 5.40 4.04
C SER A 209 5.29 4.45 2.87
N ASN A 210 4.68 4.78 1.75
CA ASN A 210 4.96 4.18 0.46
C ASN A 210 5.03 5.22 -0.65
N CYS A 211 5.64 4.84 -1.77
CA CYS A 211 5.76 5.66 -2.98
C CYS A 211 6.54 6.98 -2.76
N GLY A 212 6.51 7.86 -3.76
CA GLY A 212 7.16 9.17 -3.78
C GLY A 212 8.69 9.17 -3.91
N ASN A 213 9.37 8.20 -3.29
CA ASN A 213 10.82 8.22 -3.10
C ASN A 213 11.51 6.89 -3.34
N GLY A 214 12.81 6.98 -3.61
CA GLY A 214 13.76 5.87 -3.48
C GLY A 214 14.17 5.58 -2.04
N ILE A 215 14.83 4.46 -1.83
CA ILE A 215 14.95 3.82 -0.52
C ILE A 215 15.75 4.65 0.50
N GLU A 216 16.68 5.49 0.05
CA GLU A 216 17.49 6.34 0.94
C GLU A 216 16.67 7.40 1.66
N ASN A 217 15.68 8.00 0.97
CA ASN A 217 14.75 8.91 1.61
C ASN A 217 13.75 8.15 2.48
N MET A 218 13.32 6.96 2.05
CA MET A 218 12.43 6.11 2.84
C MET A 218 13.06 5.69 4.18
N ILE A 219 14.39 5.50 4.24
CA ILE A 219 15.11 5.26 5.50
C ILE A 219 15.01 6.46 6.45
N LYS A 220 15.09 7.69 5.92
CA LYS A 220 14.96 8.91 6.74
C LYS A 220 13.52 9.07 7.25
N ILE A 221 12.54 8.86 6.36
CA ILE A 221 11.11 8.86 6.70
C ILE A 221 10.83 7.81 7.80
N ALA A 222 11.37 6.60 7.67
CA ALA A 222 11.22 5.54 8.67
C ALA A 222 11.75 5.92 10.05
N LYS A 223 12.90 6.64 10.10
CA LYS A 223 13.48 7.13 11.36
C LYS A 223 12.57 8.14 12.04
N GLU A 224 11.99 9.06 11.27
CA GLU A 224 11.03 10.05 11.81
C GLU A 224 9.75 9.37 12.32
N PHE A 225 9.16 8.43 11.57
CA PHE A 225 8.01 7.67 12.08
C PHE A 225 8.33 6.92 13.39
N ARG A 226 9.53 6.34 13.50
CA ARG A 226 9.96 5.63 14.71
C ARG A 226 10.19 6.56 15.91
N GLU A 227 10.51 7.83 15.67
CA GLU A 227 10.61 8.86 16.70
C GLU A 227 9.23 9.23 17.28
N PHE A 228 8.20 9.28 16.42
CA PHE A 228 6.87 9.79 16.79
C PHE A 228 5.83 8.71 17.12
N SER A 229 6.08 7.43 16.84
CA SER A 229 5.14 6.35 17.17
C SER A 229 5.81 5.04 17.59
N SER A 230 5.10 4.32 18.46
CA SER A 230 5.47 2.96 18.91
C SER A 230 4.81 1.85 18.08
N LEU A 231 3.88 2.19 17.18
CA LEU A 231 3.23 1.21 16.31
C LEU A 231 4.26 0.52 15.39
N PRO A 232 3.94 -0.69 14.90
CA PRO A 232 4.68 -1.30 13.80
C PRO A 232 4.74 -0.34 12.60
N ILE A 233 5.90 -0.28 11.94
CA ILE A 233 6.13 0.61 10.80
C ILE A 233 6.19 -0.21 9.51
N VAL A 234 5.50 0.26 8.47
CA VAL A 234 5.63 -0.24 7.10
C VAL A 234 6.38 0.74 6.21
N ILE A 235 7.29 0.24 5.38
CA ILE A 235 7.99 1.01 4.36
C ILE A 235 7.97 0.26 3.02
N GLN A 236 7.36 0.89 2.01
CA GLN A 236 7.31 0.36 0.65
C GLN A 236 7.90 1.38 -0.33
N SER A 237 9.19 1.25 -0.61
CA SER A 237 9.94 2.19 -1.44
C SER A 237 9.67 1.98 -2.92
N ASN A 238 9.66 3.06 -3.71
CA ASN A 238 9.85 2.91 -5.16
C ASN A 238 11.25 2.34 -5.42
N ALA A 239 11.46 1.79 -6.62
CA ALA A 239 12.79 1.45 -7.12
C ALA A 239 13.54 2.71 -7.61
N GLY A 240 13.62 3.73 -6.73
CA GLY A 240 14.15 5.05 -7.05
C GLY A 240 13.10 6.05 -7.53
N ILE A 241 13.56 7.25 -7.84
CA ILE A 241 12.74 8.29 -8.48
C ILE A 241 12.66 7.95 -9.98
N PRO A 242 11.46 7.95 -10.59
CA PRO A 242 11.32 7.61 -12.00
C PRO A 242 12.06 8.60 -12.90
N GLU A 243 12.83 8.07 -13.85
CA GLU A 243 13.50 8.81 -14.91
C GLU A 243 12.80 8.57 -16.25
N ILE A 244 12.56 9.63 -17.03
CA ILE A 244 12.05 9.47 -18.39
C ILE A 244 13.22 9.10 -19.31
N ARG A 245 13.19 7.89 -19.86
CA ARG A 245 14.12 7.42 -20.89
C ARG A 245 13.31 6.97 -22.10
N GLU A 246 13.57 7.58 -23.26
CA GLU A 246 12.91 7.21 -24.52
C GLU A 246 11.36 7.16 -24.40
N ASN A 247 10.77 8.18 -23.76
CA ASN A 247 9.32 8.28 -23.45
C ASN A 247 8.76 7.19 -22.52
N THR A 248 9.60 6.43 -21.84
CA THR A 248 9.20 5.43 -20.85
C THR A 248 9.73 5.82 -19.48
N SER A 249 8.91 5.63 -18.44
CA SER A 249 9.35 5.81 -17.05
C SER A 249 10.20 4.61 -16.63
N VAL A 250 11.46 4.85 -16.25
CA VAL A 250 12.41 3.84 -15.79
C VAL A 250 12.80 4.13 -14.34
N TYR A 251 12.78 3.09 -13.52
CA TYR A 251 13.16 3.15 -12.11
C TYR A 251 14.61 2.64 -11.94
N PRO A 252 15.55 3.47 -11.43
CA PRO A 252 16.97 3.18 -11.51
C PRO A 252 17.52 2.29 -10.38
N GLU A 253 16.85 2.20 -9.23
CA GLU A 253 17.37 1.43 -8.09
C GLU A 253 17.22 -0.06 -8.36
N THR A 254 18.35 -0.77 -8.31
CA THR A 254 18.39 -2.21 -8.60
C THR A 254 17.98 -3.06 -7.38
N PRO A 255 17.62 -4.35 -7.57
CA PRO A 255 17.35 -5.26 -6.46
C PRO A 255 18.47 -5.33 -5.41
N LEU A 256 19.73 -5.32 -5.86
CA LEU A 256 20.89 -5.38 -4.97
C LEU A 256 21.04 -4.10 -4.15
N PHE A 257 20.84 -2.94 -4.77
CA PHE A 257 20.91 -1.65 -4.09
C PHE A 257 19.82 -1.54 -3.02
N MET A 258 18.57 -1.85 -3.38
CA MET A 258 17.47 -1.83 -2.41
C MET A 258 17.68 -2.83 -1.27
N ALA A 259 18.21 -4.03 -1.55
CA ALA A 259 18.53 -5.00 -0.51
C ALA A 259 19.64 -4.52 0.44
N GLU A 260 20.70 -3.88 -0.08
CA GLU A 260 21.74 -3.29 0.77
C GLU A 260 21.13 -2.27 1.74
N LYS A 261 20.23 -1.42 1.23
CA LYS A 261 19.54 -0.39 2.01
C LYS A 261 18.43 -0.93 2.91
N ALA A 262 17.81 -2.06 2.58
CA ALA A 262 16.84 -2.73 3.45
C ALA A 262 17.44 -3.13 4.82
N LYS A 263 18.74 -3.39 4.90
CA LYS A 263 19.45 -3.60 6.18
C LYS A 263 19.34 -2.39 7.11
N GLU A 264 19.38 -1.19 6.55
CA GLU A 264 19.21 0.03 7.34
C GLU A 264 17.76 0.16 7.85
N LEU A 265 16.76 -0.21 7.05
CA LEU A 265 15.35 -0.24 7.49
C LEU A 265 15.13 -1.25 8.63
N VAL A 266 15.73 -2.44 8.54
CA VAL A 266 15.76 -3.42 9.64
C VAL A 266 16.32 -2.78 10.91
N ASN A 267 17.47 -2.11 10.82
CA ASN A 267 18.12 -1.48 11.97
C ASN A 267 17.31 -0.32 12.58
N VAL A 268 16.49 0.37 11.78
CA VAL A 268 15.53 1.38 12.26
C VAL A 268 14.37 0.74 13.01
N GLY A 269 14.15 -0.57 12.87
CA GLY A 269 13.04 -1.29 13.46
C GLY A 269 11.77 -1.23 12.62
N VAL A 270 11.90 -1.16 11.28
CA VAL A 270 10.75 -1.31 10.38
C VAL A 270 10.23 -2.74 10.46
N SER A 271 8.91 -2.89 10.61
CA SER A 271 8.25 -4.17 10.85
C SER A 271 7.76 -4.83 9.56
N ILE A 272 7.43 -4.04 8.53
CA ILE A 272 7.07 -4.52 7.19
C ILE A 272 7.89 -3.77 6.15
N ILE A 273 8.65 -4.50 5.32
CA ILE A 273 9.46 -3.93 4.24
C ILE A 273 8.96 -4.49 2.91
N GLY A 274 8.66 -3.62 1.94
CA GLY A 274 8.27 -4.05 0.60
C GLY A 274 8.61 -3.04 -0.47
N GLY A 275 7.93 -3.16 -1.60
CA GLY A 275 8.14 -2.32 -2.77
C GLY A 275 6.89 -1.57 -3.19
N CYS A 276 7.10 -0.42 -3.82
CA CYS A 276 6.07 0.34 -4.53
C CYS A 276 6.49 0.45 -6.00
N CYS A 277 6.27 1.58 -6.67
CA CYS A 277 6.44 1.71 -8.12
C CYS A 277 7.86 1.36 -8.59
N GLY A 278 7.95 0.64 -9.70
CA GLY A 278 9.20 0.15 -10.29
C GLY A 278 9.81 -1.10 -9.64
N THR A 279 9.34 -1.52 -8.46
CA THR A 279 9.82 -2.76 -7.84
C THR A 279 9.23 -3.99 -8.52
N THR A 280 9.98 -5.08 -8.50
CA THR A 280 9.67 -6.34 -9.19
C THR A 280 9.88 -7.54 -8.25
N PRO A 281 9.48 -8.77 -8.63
CA PRO A 281 9.77 -9.98 -7.84
C PRO A 281 11.26 -10.16 -7.49
N GLU A 282 12.18 -9.71 -8.33
CA GLU A 282 13.63 -9.73 -8.04
C GLU A 282 13.99 -8.82 -6.86
N HIS A 283 13.36 -7.64 -6.76
CA HIS A 283 13.55 -6.72 -5.64
C HIS A 283 13.07 -7.36 -4.34
N ILE A 284 11.85 -7.93 -4.37
CA ILE A 284 11.26 -8.59 -3.20
C ILE A 284 12.10 -9.78 -2.75
N ARG A 285 12.59 -10.60 -3.70
CA ARG A 285 13.50 -11.72 -3.39
C ARG A 285 14.81 -11.26 -2.78
N ALA A 286 15.33 -10.10 -3.18
CA ALA A 286 16.55 -9.54 -2.61
C ALA A 286 16.30 -9.00 -1.18
N ILE A 287 15.16 -8.36 -0.94
CA ILE A 287 14.72 -7.90 0.39
C ILE A 287 14.48 -9.09 1.33
N ARG A 288 13.78 -10.14 0.89
CA ARG A 288 13.54 -11.37 1.66
C ARG A 288 14.83 -11.98 2.20
N LYS A 289 15.87 -12.06 1.37
CA LYS A 289 17.20 -12.57 1.81
C LYS A 289 17.82 -11.73 2.93
N VAL A 290 17.56 -10.43 2.95
CA VAL A 290 18.04 -9.55 4.02
C VAL A 290 17.27 -9.83 5.31
N VAL A 291 15.94 -9.91 5.22
CA VAL A 291 15.08 -10.21 6.38
C VAL A 291 15.38 -11.60 6.96
N ASP A 292 15.60 -12.62 6.11
CA ASP A 292 16.01 -13.96 6.55
C ASP A 292 17.37 -13.99 7.28
N SER A 293 18.23 -13.00 7.05
CA SER A 293 19.56 -12.96 7.66
C SER A 293 19.57 -12.35 9.06
N VAL A 294 18.44 -11.77 9.49
CA VAL A 294 18.31 -11.04 10.76
C VAL A 294 17.19 -11.58 11.67
N ASN A 295 16.24 -12.35 11.11
CA ASN A 295 15.22 -13.08 11.86
C ASN A 295 15.78 -14.34 12.53
#